data_AF-A0A7T5ULS6-F1
#
_entry.id   AF-A0A7T5ULS6-F1
#
_cell.length_a   1.000
_cell.length_b   1.000
_cell.length_c   1.000
_cell.angle_alpha   90.00
_cell.angle_beta   90.00
_cell.angle_gamma   90.00
#
_symmetry.space_group_name_H-M   'P 1'
#
loop_
_entity.id
_entity.type
_entity.pdbx_description
1 polymer ?
#
loop_
_entity_poly.entity_id
_entity_poly.type
_entity_poly.pdbx_seq_one_letter_code
_entity_poly.pdbx_strand_id
1 'polypeptide(L)'
;MKLELIIPEIYKNSTEIHELQQLSDDVKSNKIKVSVKIVDVPEAETIKMQRMMTPSILHKIGIKQTQKTKNLYPTLLVCDDDGKVITFYPQKRRGRDGGEISIKEFLRSFVKGRIVALHEKNTLESLM
;
A
#
# COMPACT_ATOMS: atom_id res chain seq x y z
N MET A 1 0.78 13.48 5.49
CA MET A 1 0.83 12.10 4.96
C MET A 1 0.70 12.07 3.44
N LYS A 2 1.36 11.12 2.77
CA LYS A 2 1.22 10.85 1.32
C LYS A 2 0.90 9.37 1.07
N LEU A 3 0.12 9.09 0.03
CA LEU A 3 -0.20 7.74 -0.42
C LEU A 3 0.38 7.53 -1.82
N GLU A 4 1.06 6.41 -2.05
CA GLU A 4 1.59 6.05 -3.37
C GLU A 4 1.09 4.66 -3.76
N LEU A 5 0.26 4.57 -4.79
CA LEU A 5 -0.23 3.30 -5.33
C LEU A 5 0.73 2.80 -6.41
N ILE A 6 1.44 1.72 -6.10
CA ILE A 6 2.38 1.05 -7.00
C ILE A 6 1.67 -0.10 -7.71
N ILE A 7 1.64 -0.04 -9.04
CA ILE A 7 0.94 -0.99 -9.91
C ILE A 7 1.97 -1.63 -10.83
N PRO A 8 2.36 -2.89 -10.61
CA PRO A 8 3.15 -3.63 -11.58
C PRO A 8 2.43 -3.71 -12.92
N GLU A 9 3.16 -3.57 -14.04
CA GLU A 9 2.58 -3.43 -15.37
C GLU A 9 1.61 -4.56 -15.74
N ILE A 10 1.89 -5.78 -15.28
CA ILE A 10 1.05 -6.97 -15.46
C ILE A 10 -0.38 -6.82 -14.91
N TYR A 11 -0.62 -5.85 -14.02
CA TYR A 11 -1.93 -5.58 -13.40
C TYR A 11 -2.64 -4.35 -13.98
N LYS A 12 -2.00 -3.57 -14.87
CA LYS A 12 -2.45 -2.22 -15.27
C LYS A 12 -3.89 -2.15 -15.77
N ASN A 13 -4.35 -3.19 -16.46
CA ASN A 13 -5.68 -3.27 -17.08
C ASN A 13 -6.65 -4.16 -16.28
N SER A 14 -6.32 -4.54 -15.05
CA SER A 14 -7.21 -5.38 -14.25
C SER A 14 -8.37 -4.56 -13.66
N THR A 15 -9.55 -5.18 -13.55
CA THR A 15 -10.72 -4.56 -12.92
C THR A 15 -10.44 -4.10 -11.49
N GLU A 16 -9.59 -4.84 -10.77
CA GLU A 16 -9.17 -4.46 -9.42
C GLU A 16 -8.43 -3.12 -9.39
N ILE A 17 -7.55 -2.87 -10.36
CA ILE A 17 -6.82 -1.60 -10.46
C ILE A 17 -7.75 -0.43 -10.77
N HIS A 18 -8.73 -0.62 -11.66
CA HIS A 18 -9.72 0.42 -11.94
C HIS A 18 -10.48 0.85 -10.67
N GLU A 19 -10.91 -0.11 -9.85
CA GLU A 19 -11.57 0.19 -8.59
C GLU A 19 -10.63 0.90 -7.59
N LEU A 20 -9.36 0.48 -7.51
CA LEU A 20 -8.37 1.12 -6.64
C LEU A 20 -8.05 2.56 -7.07
N GLN A 21 -8.04 2.83 -8.37
CA GLN A 21 -7.87 4.17 -8.91
C GLN A 21 -9.04 5.08 -8.54
N GLN A 22 -10.28 4.60 -8.70
CA GLN A 22 -11.48 5.34 -8.28
C GLN A 22 -11.43 5.68 -6.78
N LEU A 23 -11.14 4.70 -5.93
CA LEU A 23 -10.99 4.93 -4.49
C LEU A 23 -9.85 5.90 -4.15
N SER A 24 -8.76 5.87 -4.93
CA SER A 24 -7.65 6.81 -4.75
C SER A 24 -8.05 8.24 -5.10
N ASP A 25 -8.87 8.44 -6.14
CA ASP A 25 -9.41 9.75 -6.50
C ASP A 25 -10.39 10.28 -5.45
N ASP A 26 -11.23 9.42 -4.87
CA ASP A 26 -12.07 9.78 -3.72
C ASP A 26 -11.22 10.26 -2.53
N VAL A 27 -10.08 9.61 -2.26
CA VAL A 27 -9.16 10.06 -1.20
C VAL A 27 -8.50 11.40 -1.53
N LYS A 28 -8.15 11.68 -2.79
CA LYS A 28 -7.59 12.98 -3.20
C LYS A 28 -8.54 14.14 -2.88
N SER A 29 -9.86 13.91 -2.96
CA SER A 29 -10.87 14.91 -2.60
C SER A 29 -10.76 15.37 -1.13
N ASN A 30 -10.16 14.55 -0.27
CA ASN A 30 -9.89 14.85 1.15
C ASN A 30 -8.53 15.54 1.39
N LYS A 31 -7.94 16.22 0.39
CA LYS A 31 -6.66 16.96 0.47
C LYS A 31 -5.41 16.12 0.76
N ILE A 32 -5.51 14.79 0.71
CA ILE A 32 -4.35 13.89 0.85
C ILE A 32 -3.69 13.71 -0.52
N LYS A 33 -2.36 13.81 -0.56
CA LYS A 33 -1.58 13.59 -1.78
C LYS A 33 -1.59 12.10 -2.10
N VAL A 34 -2.24 11.73 -3.20
CA VAL A 34 -2.21 10.36 -3.73
C VAL A 34 -1.53 10.35 -5.09
N SER A 35 -0.47 9.56 -5.23
CA SER A 35 0.18 9.28 -6.51
C SER A 35 -0.13 7.85 -6.95
N VAL A 36 -0.17 7.64 -8.27
CA VAL A 36 -0.33 6.31 -8.87
C VAL A 36 0.86 6.12 -9.81
N LYS A 37 1.58 5.01 -9.66
CA LYS A 37 2.76 4.68 -10.46
C LYS A 37 2.62 3.29 -11.05
N ILE A 38 2.67 3.20 -12.38
CA ILE A 38 2.80 1.93 -13.08
C ILE A 38 4.29 1.64 -13.24
N VAL A 39 4.73 0.44 -12.85
CA VAL A 39 6.14 0.06 -12.80
C VAL A 39 6.39 -1.26 -13.52
N ASP A 40 7.56 -1.41 -14.13
CA ASP A 40 8.00 -2.69 -14.69
C ASP A 40 8.52 -3.63 -13.58
N VAL A 41 8.97 -4.84 -13.97
CA VAL A 41 9.47 -5.83 -13.00
C VAL A 41 10.75 -5.36 -12.28
N PRO A 42 11.79 -4.87 -12.97
CA PRO A 42 12.99 -4.32 -12.31
C PRO A 42 12.69 -3.19 -11.31
N GLU A 43 11.81 -2.27 -11.66
CA GLU A 43 11.44 -1.15 -10.80
C GLU A 43 10.61 -1.61 -9.60
N ALA A 44 9.67 -2.54 -9.79
CA ALA A 44 8.93 -3.16 -8.70
C ALA A 44 9.84 -3.84 -7.67
N GLU A 45 10.88 -4.53 -8.16
CA GLU A 45 11.89 -5.17 -7.31
C GLU A 45 12.70 -4.14 -6.51
N THR A 46 13.07 -3.03 -7.16
CA THR A 46 13.77 -1.91 -6.53
C THR A 46 12.93 -1.30 -5.41
N ILE A 47 11.64 -1.02 -5.66
CA ILE A 47 10.71 -0.50 -4.64
C ILE A 47 10.60 -1.48 -3.46
N LYS A 48 10.45 -2.78 -3.75
CA LYS A 48 10.37 -3.82 -2.73
C LYS A 48 11.59 -3.81 -1.81
N MET A 49 12.78 -3.82 -2.38
CA MET A 49 14.04 -3.90 -1.64
C MET A 49 14.37 -2.61 -0.88
N GLN A 50 14.19 -1.44 -1.53
CA GLN A 50 14.62 -0.17 -0.97
C GLN A 50 13.59 0.47 -0.04
N ARG A 51 12.29 0.28 -0.29
CA ARG A 51 11.23 1.01 0.40
C ARG A 51 10.39 0.14 1.33
N MET A 52 10.17 -1.12 0.98
CA MET A 52 9.27 -2.00 1.74
C MET A 52 10.00 -2.94 2.71
N MET A 53 11.27 -3.27 2.45
CA MET A 53 11.99 -4.27 3.23
C MET A 53 12.12 -3.87 4.71
N THR A 54 12.52 -2.63 4.99
CA THR A 54 12.65 -2.11 6.36
C THR A 54 11.32 -2.17 7.14
N PRO A 55 10.20 -1.58 6.68
CA PRO A 55 8.93 -1.69 7.40
C PRO A 55 8.41 -3.14 7.47
N SER A 56 8.69 -3.97 6.46
CA SER A 56 8.38 -5.41 6.47
C SER A 56 9.02 -6.16 7.62
N ILE A 57 10.31 -5.89 7.87
CA ILE A 57 11.08 -6.51 8.96
C ILE A 57 10.63 -5.94 10.31
N LEU A 58 10.60 -4.62 10.45
CA LEU A 58 10.28 -3.95 11.71
C LEU A 58 8.89 -4.33 12.24
N HIS A 59 7.89 -4.38 11.35
CA HIS A 59 6.50 -4.61 11.75
C HIS A 59 6.03 -6.05 11.52
N LYS A 60 6.93 -6.95 11.11
CA LYS A 60 6.65 -8.37 10.84
C LYS A 60 5.48 -8.56 9.86
N ILE A 61 5.38 -7.69 8.87
CA ILE A 61 4.41 -7.81 7.78
C ILE A 61 5.02 -8.52 6.58
N GLY A 62 4.20 -9.23 5.82
CA GLY A 62 4.59 -9.89 4.59
C GLY A 62 4.45 -8.96 3.40
N ILE A 63 5.46 -8.94 2.52
CA ILE A 63 5.34 -8.32 1.21
C ILE A 63 4.55 -9.28 0.32
N LYS A 64 3.36 -8.86 -0.13
CA LYS A 64 2.52 -9.68 -1.01
C LYS A 64 3.13 -9.72 -2.41
N GLN A 65 3.29 -10.93 -2.91
CA GLN A 65 3.86 -11.20 -4.23
C GLN A 65 3.10 -12.36 -4.88
N THR A 66 3.12 -12.40 -6.20
CA THR A 66 2.60 -13.53 -6.97
C THR A 66 3.34 -14.82 -6.63
N GLN A 67 2.64 -15.95 -6.59
CA GLN A 67 3.28 -17.21 -6.21
C GLN A 67 4.26 -17.73 -7.26
N LYS A 68 3.90 -17.62 -8.55
CA LYS A 68 4.65 -18.17 -9.69
C LYS A 68 5.83 -17.28 -10.09
N THR A 69 5.58 -16.00 -10.35
CA THR A 69 6.62 -15.09 -10.87
C THR A 69 7.34 -14.30 -9.79
N LYS A 70 6.86 -14.34 -8.54
CA LYS A 70 7.38 -13.53 -7.42
C LYS A 70 7.33 -12.01 -7.66
N ASN A 71 6.60 -11.58 -8.69
CA ASN A 71 6.32 -10.18 -8.95
C ASN A 71 5.55 -9.58 -7.77
N LEU A 72 5.86 -8.33 -7.45
CA LEU A 72 5.13 -7.54 -6.48
C LEU A 72 3.63 -7.54 -6.83
N TYR A 73 2.76 -7.66 -5.83
CA TYR A 73 1.32 -7.43 -6.00
C TYR A 73 1.05 -5.91 -5.99
N PRO A 74 -0.04 -5.39 -6.59
CA PRO A 74 -0.40 -3.99 -6.41
C PRO A 74 -0.34 -3.59 -4.94
N THR A 75 0.37 -2.52 -4.63
CA THR A 75 0.74 -2.16 -3.27
C THR A 75 0.51 -0.68 -3.06
N LEU A 76 -0.11 -0.30 -1.95
CA LEU A 76 -0.22 1.10 -1.53
C LEU A 76 0.84 1.38 -0.47
N LEU A 77 1.80 2.24 -0.76
CA LEU A 77 2.75 2.76 0.22
C LEU A 77 2.12 3.93 0.95
N VAL A 78 2.31 3.96 2.27
CA VAL A 78 1.96 5.11 3.10
C VAL A 78 3.24 5.77 3.57
N CYS A 79 3.40 7.02 3.18
CA CYS A 79 4.59 7.81 3.40
C CYS A 79 4.31 8.99 4.32
N ASP A 80 5.33 9.39 5.08
CA ASP A 80 5.35 10.71 5.71
C ASP A 80 5.53 11.83 4.66
N ASP A 81 5.57 13.07 5.14
CA ASP A 81 5.70 14.22 4.26
C ASP A 81 7.10 14.34 3.62
N ASP A 82 8.11 13.66 4.19
CA ASP A 82 9.46 13.55 3.63
C ASP A 82 9.58 12.41 2.60
N GLY A 83 8.52 11.62 2.41
CA GLY A 83 8.47 10.52 1.43
C GLY A 83 9.02 9.18 1.94
N LYS A 84 9.39 9.09 3.23
CA LYS A 84 9.80 7.84 3.85
C LYS A 84 8.57 6.95 4.07
N VAL A 85 8.72 5.68 3.73
CA VAL A 85 7.64 4.69 3.91
C VAL A 85 7.49 4.36 5.39
N ILE A 86 6.31 4.63 5.94
CA ILE A 86 5.90 4.25 7.30
C ILE A 86 5.40 2.81 7.27
N THR A 87 4.50 2.52 6.32
CA THR A 87 3.90 1.19 6.14
C THR A 87 3.40 1.00 4.70
N PHE A 88 2.86 -0.18 4.39
CA PHE A 88 2.28 -0.48 3.10
C PHE A 88 1.09 -1.45 3.20
N TYR A 89 0.19 -1.38 2.22
CA TYR A 89 -0.97 -2.26 2.06
C TYR A 89 -0.86 -3.09 0.78
N PRO A 90 -1.37 -4.34 0.75
CA PRO A 90 -2.08 -5.00 1.84
C PRO A 90 -1.17 -5.29 3.04
N GLN A 91 -1.69 -5.04 4.24
CA GLN A 91 -0.99 -5.38 5.47
C GLN A 91 -1.38 -6.80 5.86
N LYS A 92 -0.42 -7.71 5.83
CA LYS A 92 -0.60 -9.09 6.28
C LYS A 92 0.47 -9.45 7.28
N ARG A 93 0.10 -9.86 8.50
CA ARG A 93 1.08 -10.37 9.47
C ARG A 93 1.67 -11.70 8.97
N ARG A 94 2.96 -11.94 9.22
CA ARG A 94 3.58 -13.23 8.92
C ARG A 94 3.00 -14.32 9.85
N GLY A 95 2.34 -15.35 9.30
CA GLY A 95 1.75 -16.46 10.05
C GLY A 95 0.44 -16.99 9.43
N ARG A 96 -0.09 -18.12 9.94
CA ARG A 96 -1.35 -18.75 9.45
C ARG A 96 -2.61 -17.98 9.85
N ASP A 97 -2.60 -17.33 11.01
CA ASP A 97 -3.79 -16.67 11.59
C ASP A 97 -3.71 -15.14 11.52
N GLY A 98 -2.76 -14.61 10.73
CA GLY A 98 -2.59 -13.18 10.56
C GLY A 98 -3.70 -12.62 9.68
N GLY A 99 -4.58 -11.79 10.25
CA GLY A 99 -5.52 -10.98 9.47
C GLY A 99 -4.81 -10.20 8.34
N GLU A 100 -5.54 -9.93 7.26
CA GLU A 100 -5.09 -9.12 6.14
C GLU A 100 -5.99 -7.89 6.04
N ILE A 101 -5.40 -6.69 6.07
CA ILE A 101 -6.11 -5.45 5.69
C ILE A 101 -5.74 -5.17 4.24
N SER A 102 -6.74 -5.22 3.36
CA SER A 102 -6.55 -4.97 1.93
C SER A 102 -6.38 -3.48 1.63
N ILE A 103 -5.85 -3.15 0.44
CA ILE A 103 -5.78 -1.75 -0.02
C ILE A 103 -7.18 -1.14 -0.10
N LYS A 104 -8.16 -1.88 -0.63
CA LYS A 104 -9.55 -1.43 -0.75
C LYS A 104 -10.15 -1.09 0.60
N GLU A 105 -9.95 -1.98 1.58
CA GLU A 105 -10.45 -1.78 2.95
C GLU A 105 -9.84 -0.54 3.60
N PHE A 106 -8.52 -0.35 3.44
CA PHE A 106 -7.85 0.86 3.90
C PHE A 106 -8.42 2.11 3.24
N LEU A 107 -8.44 2.20 1.91
CA LEU A 107 -8.91 3.39 1.18
C LEU A 107 -10.38 3.71 1.50
N ARG A 108 -11.26 2.71 1.56
CA ARG A 108 -12.68 2.91 1.92
C ARG A 108 -12.87 3.41 3.35
N SER A 109 -12.07 2.92 4.29
CA SER A 109 -12.10 3.40 5.67
C SER A 109 -11.53 4.82 5.76
N PHE A 110 -10.48 5.08 5.00
CA PHE A 110 -9.80 6.37 4.93
C PHE A 110 -10.71 7.47 4.40
N VAL A 111 -11.47 7.22 3.32
CA VAL A 111 -12.50 8.14 2.79
C VAL A 111 -13.55 8.50 3.87
N LYS A 112 -13.81 7.60 4.81
CA LYS A 112 -14.74 7.81 5.94
C LYS A 112 -14.08 8.46 7.16
N GLY A 113 -12.84 8.95 7.03
CA GLY A 113 -12.08 9.56 8.13
C GLY A 113 -11.58 8.55 9.16
N ARG A 114 -11.39 7.27 8.80
CA ARG A 114 -10.93 6.22 9.72
C ARG A 114 -9.66 5.57 9.23
N ILE A 115 -8.68 5.40 10.12
CA ILE A 115 -7.50 4.55 9.87
C ILE A 115 -7.79 3.12 10.32
N VAL A 116 -7.55 2.18 9.40
CA VAL A 116 -7.47 0.75 9.70
C VAL A 116 -6.06 0.25 9.43
N ALA A 117 -5.40 -0.31 10.44
CA ALA A 117 -4.04 -0.81 10.32
C ALA A 117 -3.79 -1.92 11.35
N LEU A 118 -2.96 -2.91 10.98
CA LEU A 118 -2.50 -3.98 11.87
C LEU A 118 -1.30 -3.55 12.73
N HIS A 119 -0.66 -2.44 12.38
CA HIS A 119 0.49 -1.82 13.03
C HIS A 119 0.58 -0.35 12.61
N GLU A 120 1.37 0.47 13.31
CA GLU A 120 1.54 1.91 13.05
C GLU A 120 0.25 2.73 13.07
N LYS A 121 -0.84 2.23 13.66
CA LYS A 121 -2.14 2.92 13.69
C LYS A 121 -2.03 4.32 14.31
N ASN A 122 -1.44 4.43 15.50
CA ASN A 122 -1.29 5.72 16.20
C ASN A 122 -0.43 6.70 15.38
N THR A 123 0.64 6.20 14.75
CA THR A 123 1.50 7.00 13.87
C THR A 123 0.69 7.54 12.69
N LEU A 124 -0.11 6.70 12.03
CA LEU A 124 -0.97 7.10 10.92
C LEU A 124 -2.04 8.11 11.34
N GLU A 125 -2.68 7.90 12.49
CA GLU A 125 -3.69 8.83 13.03
C GLU A 125 -3.09 10.21 13.35
N SER A 126 -1.82 10.27 13.76
CA SER A 126 -1.14 11.54 14.02
C SER A 126 -0.78 12.33 12.76
N LEU A 127 -0.87 11.71 11.58
CA LEU A 127 -0.51 12.29 10.28
C LEU A 127 -1.71 12.68 9.41
N MET A 128 -2.94 12.42 9.89
CA MET A 128 -4.20 12.85 9.28
C MET A 128 -4.59 14.25 9.76
#